data_AF-A0A7S1W902-F1
#
_entry.id   AF-A0A7S1W902-F1
#
_cell.length_a   1.000
_cell.length_b   1.000
_cell.length_c   1.000
_cell.angle_alpha   90.00
_cell.angle_beta   90.00
_cell.angle_gamma   90.00
#
_symmetry.space_group_name_H-M   'P 1'
#
loop_
_entity.id
_entity.type
_entity.pdbx_description
1 polymer ?
#
loop_
_entity_poly.entity_id
_entity_poly.type
_entity_poly.pdbx_seq_one_letter_code
_entity_poly.pdbx_strand_id
1 'polypeptide(L)'
;MRNRGPGKWREWRWGNTALPLFVPDHKEPAQESQKPLSMTAYMTINALIAKNSLATLTDAIEELKNAPDFDDGRVYEQRFRDALKEAASTVMSEEEVNDIFPECGPGPPPATPNAADGDASPKAGDASPKAGAR
;
A
#
# COMPACT_ATOMS: atom_id res chain seq x y z
N MET A 1 -35.41 -3.34 5.20
CA MET A 1 -34.40 -2.27 5.42
C MET A 1 -33.03 -2.92 5.35
N ARG A 2 -32.26 -2.65 4.29
CA ARG A 2 -30.95 -3.30 4.06
C ARG A 2 -29.94 -2.73 5.05
N ASN A 3 -29.36 -3.61 5.85
CA ASN A 3 -28.24 -3.37 6.75
C ASN A 3 -27.16 -2.47 6.10
N ARG A 4 -27.20 -1.15 6.35
CA ARG A 4 -25.99 -0.34 6.40
C ARG A 4 -25.44 -0.49 7.82
N GLY A 5 -24.96 -1.69 8.14
CA GLY A 5 -24.40 -2.00 9.45
C GLY A 5 -23.06 -1.27 9.69
N PRO A 6 -22.55 -1.32 10.94
CA PRO A 6 -21.32 -0.65 11.42
C PRO A 6 -19.99 -1.09 10.75
N GLY A 7 -20.04 -1.69 9.55
CA GLY A 7 -18.88 -2.28 8.86
C GLY A 7 -18.24 -1.42 7.77
N LYS A 8 -18.65 -0.16 7.59
CA LYS A 8 -18.13 0.73 6.52
C LYS A 8 -17.07 1.73 6.98
N TRP A 9 -16.86 1.88 8.28
CA TRP A 9 -15.85 2.77 8.83
C TRP A 9 -15.15 2.08 9.99
N ARG A 10 -13.87 2.37 10.14
CA ARG A 10 -13.08 1.95 11.29
C ARG A 10 -12.85 3.17 12.16
N GLU A 11 -12.76 2.98 13.47
CA GLU A 11 -12.36 4.05 14.36
C GLU A 11 -10.97 3.73 14.89
N TRP A 12 -10.03 4.64 14.67
CA TRP A 12 -8.72 4.56 15.29
C TRP A 12 -8.74 5.33 16.60
N ARG A 13 -8.22 4.72 17.67
CA ARG A 13 -8.17 5.32 19.01
C ARG A 13 -6.76 5.26 19.56
N TRP A 14 -6.31 6.38 20.12
CA TRP A 14 -5.07 6.47 20.86
C TRP A 14 -5.18 7.53 21.94
N GLY A 15 -4.93 7.14 23.19
CA GLY A 15 -5.15 8.01 24.35
C GLY A 15 -6.60 8.51 24.41
N ASN A 16 -6.77 9.83 24.44
CA ASN A 16 -8.08 10.49 24.40
C ASN A 16 -8.53 10.89 22.99
N THR A 17 -7.74 10.55 21.96
CA THR A 17 -8.01 10.92 20.57
C THR A 17 -8.65 9.75 19.84
N ALA A 18 -9.80 10.01 19.22
CA ALA A 18 -10.47 9.11 18.31
C ALA A 18 -10.58 9.76 16.93
N LEU A 19 -10.26 9.00 15.88
CA LEU A 19 -10.34 9.42 14.49
C LEU A 19 -11.19 8.42 13.69
N PRO A 20 -12.34 8.82 13.14
CA PRO A 20 -13.14 7.96 12.28
C PRO A 20 -12.52 7.87 10.89
N LEU A 21 -12.15 6.66 10.49
CA LEU A 21 -11.50 6.32 9.24
C LEU A 21 -12.47 5.67 8.27
N PHE A 22 -12.47 6.17 7.04
CA PHE A 22 -13.15 5.53 5.92
C PHE A 22 -12.21 4.50 5.29
N VAL A 23 -12.68 3.25 5.22
CA VAL A 23 -11.98 2.15 4.55
C VAL A 23 -12.65 1.94 3.19
N PRO A 24 -11.97 2.23 2.07
CA PRO A 24 -12.47 1.87 0.74
C PRO A 24 -12.71 0.36 0.66
N ASP A 25 -13.67 -0.04 -0.15
CA ASP A 25 -14.33 -1.36 -0.21
C ASP A 25 -13.45 -2.57 0.16
N HIS A 26 -13.91 -3.43 1.09
CA HIS A 26 -13.19 -4.65 1.56
C HIS A 26 -12.95 -5.71 0.48
N LYS A 27 -13.38 -5.44 -0.75
CA LYS A 27 -13.24 -6.32 -1.91
C LYS A 27 -11.97 -6.08 -2.70
N GLU A 28 -11.32 -4.93 -2.52
CA GLU A 28 -10.01 -4.71 -3.11
C GLU A 28 -8.99 -5.46 -2.26
N PRO A 29 -8.19 -6.37 -2.85
CA PRO A 29 -7.15 -7.07 -2.11
C PRO A 29 -6.22 -6.03 -1.49
N ALA A 30 -6.04 -6.10 -0.18
CA ALA A 30 -5.06 -5.28 0.52
C ALA A 30 -3.74 -5.42 -0.22
N GLN A 31 -3.09 -4.30 -0.56
CA GLN A 31 -1.78 -4.32 -1.20
C GLN A 31 -0.84 -5.13 -0.27
N GLU A 32 -0.47 -6.33 -0.70
CA GLU A 32 0.18 -7.37 0.13
C GLU A 32 1.50 -6.88 0.77
N SER A 33 2.09 -5.85 0.19
CA SER A 33 3.35 -5.24 0.64
C SER A 33 3.18 -4.13 1.67
N GLN A 34 1.97 -3.66 1.96
CA GLN A 34 1.74 -2.57 2.91
C GLN A 34 1.51 -3.09 4.33
N LYS A 35 2.30 -2.59 5.29
CA LYS A 35 2.06 -2.84 6.71
C LYS A 35 0.64 -2.37 7.10
N PRO A 36 -0.04 -3.10 8.01
CA PRO A 36 -1.36 -2.70 8.48
C PRO A 36 -1.27 -1.38 9.24
N LEU A 37 -2.25 -0.50 9.06
CA LEU A 37 -2.26 0.85 9.62
C LEU A 37 -1.98 0.88 11.12
N SER A 38 -2.55 -0.06 11.88
CA SER A 38 -2.36 -0.16 13.32
C SER A 38 -0.89 -0.37 13.70
N MET A 39 -0.15 -1.16 12.90
CA MET A 39 1.26 -1.40 13.12
C MET A 39 2.09 -0.19 12.74
N THR A 40 1.78 0.44 11.60
CA THR A 40 2.46 1.66 11.15
C THR A 40 2.29 2.79 12.17
N ALA A 41 1.06 3.04 12.62
CA ALA A 41 0.77 4.03 13.66
C ALA A 41 1.51 3.73 14.97
N TYR A 42 1.54 2.47 15.41
CA TYR A 42 2.27 2.07 16.60
C TYR A 42 3.79 2.33 16.49
N MET A 43 4.39 1.96 15.35
CA MET A 43 5.81 2.20 15.09
C MET A 43 6.12 3.69 15.05
N THR A 44 5.30 4.50 14.36
CA THR A 44 5.45 5.97 14.33
C THR A 44 5.34 6.58 15.72
N ILE A 45 4.35 6.17 16.52
CA ILE A 45 4.17 6.68 17.89
C ILE A 45 5.40 6.37 18.75
N ASN A 46 5.86 5.12 18.75
CA ASN A 46 7.03 4.73 19.55
C ASN A 46 8.29 5.47 19.12
N ALA A 47 8.47 5.65 17.81
CA ALA A 47 9.62 6.36 17.28
C ALA A 47 9.62 7.85 17.66
N LEU A 48 8.46 8.50 17.61
CA LEU A 48 8.29 9.90 18.02
C LEU A 48 8.38 10.08 19.55
N ILE A 49 7.94 9.09 20.33
CA ILE A 49 8.16 9.06 21.79
C ILE A 49 9.67 9.01 22.07
N ALA A 50 10.42 8.15 21.39
CA ALA A 50 11.87 8.03 21.58
C ALA A 50 12.61 9.34 21.27
N LYS A 51 12.10 10.14 20.33
CA LYS A 51 12.67 11.45 19.96
C LYS A 51 12.06 12.65 20.71
N ASN A 52 11.15 12.41 21.65
CA ASN A 52 10.41 13.45 22.38
C ASN A 52 9.66 14.44 21.46
N SER A 53 9.17 13.96 20.31
CA SER A 53 8.45 14.77 19.33
C SER A 53 7.00 14.32 19.16
N LEU A 54 6.39 13.75 20.20
CA LEU A 54 5.01 13.29 20.15
C LEU A 54 4.01 14.42 19.83
N ALA A 55 4.34 15.66 20.20
CA ALA A 55 3.51 16.83 19.91
C ALA A 55 3.27 17.04 18.40
N THR A 56 4.26 16.77 17.54
CA THR A 56 4.10 16.95 16.09
C THR A 56 3.05 16.00 15.52
N LEU A 57 2.96 14.78 16.07
CA LEU A 57 1.95 13.82 15.69
C LEU A 57 0.56 14.23 16.17
N THR A 58 0.43 14.73 17.39
CA THR A 58 -0.86 15.18 17.92
C THR A 58 -1.40 16.35 17.11
N ASP A 59 -0.54 17.30 16.76
CA ASP A 59 -0.91 18.47 15.95
C ASP A 59 -1.38 18.05 14.55
N ALA A 60 -0.66 17.13 13.90
CA ALA A 60 -1.05 16.59 12.60
C ALA A 60 -2.40 15.84 12.66
N ILE A 61 -2.68 15.11 13.74
CA ILE A 61 -3.96 14.42 13.93
C ILE A 61 -5.09 15.42 14.19
N GLU A 62 -4.84 16.48 14.96
CA GLU A 62 -5.82 17.55 15.17
C GLU A 62 -6.16 18.29 13.88
N GLU A 63 -5.16 18.55 13.04
CA GLU A 63 -5.37 19.13 11.71
C GLU A 63 -6.28 18.24 10.85
N LEU A 64 -6.05 16.92 10.84
CA LEU A 64 -6.92 15.98 10.15
C LEU A 64 -8.36 15.98 10.68
N LYS A 65 -8.56 16.16 11.99
CA LYS A 65 -9.90 16.27 12.59
C LYS A 65 -10.59 17.57 12.20
N ASN A 66 -9.84 18.66 12.04
CA ASN A 66 -10.36 19.96 11.64
C ASN A 66 -10.64 20.06 10.13
N ALA A 67 -9.97 19.24 9.31
CA ALA A 67 -10.12 19.21 7.86
C ALA A 67 -10.51 17.82 7.33
N PRO A 68 -11.68 17.28 7.73
CA PRO A 68 -12.12 15.96 7.29
C PRO A 68 -12.39 15.92 5.78
N ASP A 69 -12.21 14.75 5.17
CA ASP A 69 -12.48 14.54 3.74
C ASP A 69 -13.99 14.46 3.43
N PHE A 70 -14.79 14.15 4.45
CA PHE A 70 -16.22 13.95 4.35
C PHE A 70 -16.96 14.82 5.36
N ASP A 71 -18.16 15.28 4.98
CA ASP A 71 -19.06 16.08 5.85
C ASP A 71 -19.43 15.37 7.17
N ASP A 72 -19.27 14.05 7.23
CA ASP A 72 -19.52 13.23 8.43
C ASP A 72 -18.31 13.16 9.39
N GLY A 73 -17.30 14.03 9.17
CA GLY A 73 -16.09 14.11 9.99
C GLY A 73 -15.08 12.98 9.78
N ARG A 74 -15.21 12.23 8.68
CA ARG A 74 -14.37 11.06 8.37
C ARG A 74 -13.15 11.44 7.54
N VAL A 75 -12.09 10.66 7.70
CA VAL A 75 -10.84 10.82 6.95
C VAL A 75 -10.55 9.53 6.20
N TYR A 76 -10.02 9.63 4.98
CA TYR A 76 -9.55 8.43 4.27
C TYR A 76 -8.38 7.79 5.01
N GLU A 77 -8.34 6.45 5.05
CA GLU A 77 -7.20 5.72 5.64
C GLU A 77 -5.87 6.15 5.02
N GLN A 78 -5.83 6.38 3.69
CA GLN A 78 -4.62 6.82 3.00
C GLN A 78 -4.14 8.20 3.50
N ARG A 79 -5.05 9.16 3.63
CA ARG A 79 -4.71 10.52 4.11
C ARG A 79 -4.17 10.49 5.54
N PHE A 80 -4.71 9.61 6.39
CA PHE A 80 -4.15 9.37 7.72
C PHE A 80 -2.75 8.76 7.66
N ARG A 81 -2.49 7.78 6.77
CA ARG A 81 -1.13 7.24 6.56
C ARG A 81 -0.15 8.31 6.10
N ASP A 82 -0.55 9.16 5.18
CA ASP A 82 0.29 10.23 4.64
C ASP A 82 0.66 11.23 5.76
N ALA A 83 -0.29 11.61 6.61
CA ALA A 83 -0.02 12.46 7.78
C ALA A 83 0.95 11.81 8.79
N LEU A 84 0.84 10.50 9.02
CA LEU A 84 1.80 9.77 9.86
C LEU A 84 3.21 9.77 9.22
N LYS A 85 3.31 9.60 7.90
CA LYS A 85 4.59 9.63 7.16
C LYS A 85 5.20 11.03 7.20
N GLU A 86 4.40 12.07 7.01
CA GLU A 86 4.83 13.47 7.07
C GLU A 86 5.38 13.84 8.45
N ALA A 87 4.62 13.52 9.51
CA ALA A 87 5.04 13.76 10.89
C ALA A 87 6.33 12.99 11.23
N ALA A 88 6.47 11.76 10.75
CA ALA A 88 7.70 10.98 10.89
C ALA A 88 8.86 11.63 10.13
N SER A 89 8.67 12.04 8.87
CA SER A 89 9.71 12.63 8.02
C SER A 89 10.25 13.97 8.51
N THR A 90 9.47 14.69 9.33
CA THR A 90 9.92 15.95 9.93
C THR A 90 10.92 15.72 11.06
N VAL A 91 10.89 14.56 11.73
CA VAL A 91 11.67 14.27 12.93
C VAL A 91 12.72 13.16 12.69
N MET A 92 12.45 12.29 11.74
CA MET A 92 13.22 11.07 11.48
C MET A 92 13.94 11.13 10.14
N SER A 93 15.04 10.39 10.04
CA SER A 93 15.74 10.26 8.75
C SER A 93 14.91 9.41 7.79
N GLU A 94 15.14 9.58 6.50
CA GLU A 94 14.44 8.84 5.46
C GLU A 94 14.60 7.32 5.61
N GLU A 95 15.74 6.86 6.12
CA GLU A 95 15.98 5.44 6.41
C GLU A 95 15.03 4.90 7.49
N GLU A 96 14.84 5.66 8.58
CA GLU A 96 13.91 5.28 9.65
C GLU A 96 12.46 5.37 9.20
N VAL A 97 12.13 6.38 8.39
CA VAL A 97 10.80 6.52 7.79
C VAL A 97 10.50 5.34 6.86
N ASN A 98 11.47 4.89 6.05
CA ASN A 98 11.30 3.74 5.16
C ASN A 98 11.19 2.42 5.93
N ASP A 99 11.83 2.28 7.11
CA ASP A 99 11.60 1.12 7.96
C ASP A 99 10.15 1.06 8.46
N ILE A 100 9.56 2.20 8.82
CA ILE A 100 8.16 2.28 9.29
C ILE A 100 7.18 2.15 8.11
N PHE A 101 7.43 2.90 7.05
CA PHE A 101 6.66 2.98 5.82
C PHE A 101 7.48 2.40 4.67
N PRO A 102 7.59 1.05 4.59
CA PRO A 102 8.33 0.44 3.50
C PRO A 102 7.70 0.90 2.20
N GLU A 103 8.46 1.69 1.44
CA GLU A 103 8.08 1.97 0.08
C GLU A 103 8.05 0.63 -0.62
N CYS A 104 6.94 0.32 -1.29
CA CYS A 104 6.87 -0.85 -2.13
C CYS A 104 7.96 -0.65 -3.20
N GLY A 105 9.17 -1.13 -2.91
CA GLY A 105 10.21 -1.27 -3.92
C GLY A 105 9.58 -1.99 -5.10
N PRO A 106 10.04 -1.72 -6.34
CA PRO A 106 9.55 -2.42 -7.50
C PRO A 106 9.64 -3.90 -7.16
N GLY A 107 8.49 -4.55 -6.99
CA GLY A 107 8.47 -5.99 -6.79
C GLY A 107 9.32 -6.60 -7.90
N PRO A 108 10.09 -7.67 -7.64
CA PRO A 108 10.77 -8.36 -8.72
C PRO A 108 9.73 -8.55 -9.84
N PRO A 109 10.03 -8.12 -11.09
CA PRO A 109 9.07 -8.22 -12.17
C PRO A 109 8.54 -9.65 -12.17
N PRO A 110 7.21 -9.86 -12.33
CA PRO A 110 6.63 -11.19 -12.29
C PRO A 110 7.47 -12.05 -13.22
N ALA A 111 8.08 -13.10 -12.66
CA ALA A 111 9.00 -13.97 -13.38
C ALA A 111 8.32 -14.34 -14.71
N THR A 112 8.82 -13.79 -15.81
CA THR A 112 8.35 -14.15 -17.13
C THR A 112 8.54 -15.66 -17.24
N PRO A 113 7.47 -16.45 -17.43
CA PRO A 113 7.63 -17.88 -17.59
C PRO A 113 8.48 -18.10 -18.85
N ASN A 114 9.72 -18.54 -18.64
CA ASN A 114 10.67 -19.10 -19.59
C ASN A 114 10.37 -18.83 -21.07
N ALA A 115 10.90 -17.72 -21.58
CA ALA A 115 11.27 -17.62 -22.99
C ALA A 115 12.61 -18.36 -23.20
N ALA A 116 12.60 -19.69 -23.11
CA ALA A 116 13.77 -20.52 -23.40
C ALA A 116 13.34 -21.95 -23.73
N ASP A 117 12.84 -22.15 -24.95
CA ASP A 117 13.09 -23.39 -25.70
C ASP A 117 12.89 -23.09 -27.19
N GLY A 118 13.83 -22.32 -27.73
CA GLY A 118 14.11 -22.29 -29.15
C GLY A 118 15.04 -23.45 -29.49
N ASP A 119 14.51 -24.66 -29.62
CA ASP A 119 15.21 -25.75 -30.29
C ASP A 119 14.94 -25.65 -31.80
N ALA A 120 15.86 -24.96 -32.46
CA ALA A 120 15.94 -24.92 -33.91
C ALA A 120 16.44 -26.28 -34.41
N SER A 121 15.55 -27.12 -34.94
CA SER A 121 15.92 -28.16 -35.90
C SER A 121 14.74 -28.65 -36.75
N PRO A 122 14.57 -28.14 -37.98
CA PRO A 122 14.04 -28.94 -39.06
C PRO A 122 15.21 -29.56 -39.86
N LYS A 123 15.33 -30.87 -39.69
CA LYS A 123 16.10 -31.82 -40.47
C LYS A 123 16.03 -31.53 -41.98
N ALA A 124 17.20 -31.49 -42.61
CA ALA A 124 17.34 -31.71 -44.04
C ALA A 124 16.88 -33.14 -44.40
N GLY A 125 16.08 -33.25 -45.46
CA GLY A 125 15.64 -34.49 -46.10
C GLY A 125 14.87 -34.07 -47.37
N ASP A 126 15.55 -33.88 -48.48
CA ASP A 126 15.98 -34.90 -49.45
C ASP A 126 14.86 -35.29 -50.44
N ALA A 127 15.21 -35.13 -51.72
CA ALA A 127 14.67 -35.76 -52.94
C ALA A 127 13.19 -35.57 -53.36
N SER A 128 13.02 -34.82 -54.46
CA SER A 128 12.37 -35.16 -55.76
C SER A 128 11.77 -36.57 -55.96
N PRO A 129 11.00 -36.89 -57.05
CA PRO A 129 10.48 -36.09 -58.18
C PRO A 129 8.99 -36.39 -58.55
N LYS A 130 8.37 -35.65 -59.48
CA LYS A 130 7.69 -36.21 -60.69
C LYS A 130 6.91 -35.17 -61.52
N ALA A 131 7.09 -35.31 -62.85
CA ALA A 131 6.10 -35.25 -63.95
C ALA A 131 4.95 -34.23 -63.85
N GLY A 132 4.75 -33.32 -64.81
CA GLY A 132 4.70 -33.55 -66.25
C GLY A 132 3.24 -33.41 -66.73
N ALA A 133 3.06 -32.80 -67.91
CA ALA A 133 1.83 -32.69 -68.70
C ALA A 133 0.81 -31.63 -68.20
N ARG A 134 0.27 -30.72 -69.01
CA ARG A 134 0.11 -30.64 -70.48
C ARG A 134 0.19 -29.19 -70.94
#